data_AF-A0A1A8UFR1-F1
#
_entry.id   AF-A0A1A8UFR1-F1
#
_cell.length_a   1.000
_cell.length_b   1.000
_cell.length_c   1.000
_cell.angle_alpha   90.00
_cell.angle_beta   90.00
_cell.angle_gamma   90.00
#
_symmetry.space_group_name_H-M   'P 1'
#
loop_
_entity.id
_entity.type
_entity.pdbx_description
1 polymer ?
#
loop_
_entity_poly.entity_id
_entity_poly.type
_entity_poly.pdbx_seq_one_letter_code
_entity_poly.pdbx_strand_id
1 'polypeptide(L)' 'NKAAQAAFDQVKQLIVHSPALVMFDPSKPTIVSTDASDYGVGAVLTQLDGNDAEQTVAFASRSLSDAERKYSIVEKE' A
#
# COMPACT_ATOMS: atom_id res chain seq x y z
N ASN A 1 19.38 -8.66 6.84
CA ASN A 1 19.63 -9.24 5.50
C ASN A 1 19.73 -8.09 4.49
N LYS A 2 20.93 -7.72 4.03
CA LYS A 2 21.16 -6.51 3.21
C LYS A 2 20.51 -6.58 1.81
N ALA A 3 20.43 -7.76 1.22
CA ALA A 3 19.83 -7.95 -0.10
C ALA A 3 18.30 -7.73 -0.08
N ALA A 4 17.63 -8.17 0.99
CA ALA A 4 16.21 -7.95 1.19
C ALA A 4 15.88 -6.44 1.35
N GLN A 5 16.71 -5.70 2.08
CA GLN A 5 16.53 -4.26 2.24
C GLN A 5 16.72 -3.51 0.92
N ALA A 6 17.76 -3.86 0.15
CA ALA A 6 18.00 -3.24 -1.16
C ALA A 6 16.86 -3.49 -2.16
N ALA A 7 16.31 -4.71 -2.19
CA ALA A 7 15.15 -5.03 -3.02
C ALA A 7 13.90 -4.25 -2.58
N PHE A 8 13.66 -4.13 -1.27
CA PHE A 8 12.56 -3.33 -0.74
C PHE A 8 12.69 -1.85 -1.06
N ASP A 9 13.89 -1.30 -0.94
CA ASP A 9 14.16 0.10 -1.28
C ASP A 9 13.99 0.33 -2.80
N GLN A 10 14.39 -0.62 -3.65
CA GLN A 10 14.11 -0.56 -5.09
C GLN A 10 12.61 -0.58 -5.40
N VAL A 11 11.84 -1.46 -4.77
CA VAL A 11 10.38 -1.50 -4.94
C VAL A 11 9.75 -0.18 -4.50
N LYS A 12 10.18 0.38 -3.37
CA LYS A 12 9.75 1.72 -2.94
C LYS A 12 10.06 2.79 -3.99
N GLN A 13 11.26 2.78 -4.56
CA GLN A 13 11.64 3.75 -5.60
C GLN A 13 10.78 3.59 -6.86
N LEU A 14 10.53 2.36 -7.31
CA LEU A 14 9.67 2.09 -8.45
C LEU A 14 8.22 2.54 -8.21
N ILE A 15 7.72 2.36 -6.99
CA ILE A 15 6.38 2.81 -6.60
C ILE A 15 6.31 4.33 -6.59
N VAL A 16 7.26 5.01 -5.93
CA VAL A 16 7.29 6.49 -5.82
C VAL A 16 7.40 7.17 -7.18
N HIS A 17 8.12 6.57 -8.13
CA HIS A 17 8.31 7.11 -9.48
C HIS A 17 7.34 6.50 -10.51
N SER A 18 6.35 5.73 -10.08
CA SER A 18 5.39 5.12 -10.99
C SER A 18 4.56 6.22 -11.65
N PRO A 19 4.50 6.28 -13.01
CA PRO A 19 3.69 7.26 -13.73
C PRO A 19 2.18 7.07 -13.53
N ALA A 20 1.77 6.01 -12.82
CA ALA A 20 0.38 5.74 -12.46
C ALA A 20 -0.09 6.43 -11.16
N LEU A 21 0.79 7.15 -10.45
CA LEU A 21 0.41 7.89 -9.25
C LEU A 21 -0.21 9.25 -9.58
N VAL A 22 -1.41 9.50 -9.08
CA VAL A 22 -2.11 10.77 -9.24
C VAL A 22 -2.13 11.57 -7.94
N MET A 23 -2.21 12.89 -8.06
CA MET A 23 -2.36 13.76 -6.90
C MET A 23 -3.70 13.53 -6.23
N PHE A 24 -3.72 13.44 -4.90
CA PHE A 24 -4.94 13.30 -4.12
C PHE A 24 -5.89 14.50 -4.32
N ASP A 25 -7.16 14.20 -4.56
CA ASP A 25 -8.24 15.18 -4.70
C ASP A 25 -9.33 14.94 -3.63
N PRO A 26 -9.51 15.82 -2.64
CA PRO A 26 -10.51 15.64 -1.58
C PRO A 26 -11.96 15.56 -2.06
N SER A 27 -12.25 15.97 -3.31
CA SER A 27 -13.60 15.91 -3.88
C SER A 27 -13.95 14.55 -4.47
N LYS A 28 -12.96 13.67 -4.67
CA LYS A 28 -13.15 12.37 -5.32
C LYS A 28 -13.38 11.24 -4.31
N PRO A 29 -14.22 10.25 -4.64
CA PRO A 29 -14.36 9.03 -3.85
C PRO A 29 -13.01 8.35 -3.67
N THR A 30 -12.73 7.92 -2.45
CA THR A 30 -11.47 7.30 -2.06
C THR A 30 -11.71 5.85 -1.67
N ILE A 31 -10.89 4.96 -2.19
CA ILE A 31 -10.91 3.53 -1.92
C ILE A 31 -9.58 3.17 -1.28
N VAL A 32 -9.64 2.45 -0.16
CA VAL A 32 -8.47 1.91 0.52
C VAL A 32 -8.56 0.40 0.45
N SER A 33 -7.60 -0.22 -0.22
CA SER A 33 -7.48 -1.66 -0.32
C SER A 33 -6.30 -2.12 0.52
N THR A 34 -6.55 -2.90 1.57
CA THR A 34 -5.51 -3.48 2.43
C THR A 34 -5.34 -4.97 2.13
N ASP A 35 -4.13 -5.46 2.28
CA ASP A 35 -3.81 -6.89 2.25
C ASP A 35 -2.81 -7.19 3.36
N ALA A 36 -3.08 -8.23 4.14
CA ALA A 36 -2.26 -8.60 5.28
C ALA A 36 -1.70 -10.02 5.12
N SER A 37 -0.41 -10.14 5.38
CA SER A 37 0.29 -11.42 5.50
C SER A 37 0.70 -11.66 6.96
N ASP A 38 1.22 -12.87 7.23
CA ASP A 38 1.77 -13.20 8.53
C ASP A 38 2.96 -12.33 8.98
N TYR A 39 3.57 -11.58 8.06
CA TYR A 39 4.80 -10.82 8.31
C TYR A 39 4.63 -9.31 8.16
N GLY A 40 3.58 -8.85 7.48
CA GLY A 40 3.44 -7.46 7.09
C GLY A 40 2.09 -7.18 6.46
N VAL A 41 1.70 -5.91 6.50
CA VAL A 41 0.47 -5.37 5.92
C VAL A 41 0.84 -4.40 4.81
N GLY A 42 0.14 -4.50 3.69
CA GLY A 42 0.18 -3.57 2.57
C GLY A 42 -1.15 -2.86 2.43
N ALA A 43 -1.12 -1.66 1.87
CA ALA A 43 -2.30 -0.90 1.51
C ALA A 43 -2.09 -0.12 0.21
N VAL A 44 -3.16 0.04 -0.55
CA VAL A 44 -3.27 0.89 -1.73
C VAL A 44 -4.38 1.90 -1.50
N LEU A 45 -4.07 3.16 -1.76
CA LEU A 45 -5.02 4.26 -1.82
C LEU A 45 -5.34 4.55 -3.28
N THR A 46 -6.58 4.35 -3.71
CA THR A 46 -7.08 4.72 -5.04
C THR A 46 -8.19 5.76 -4.94
N GLN A 47 -8.35 6.55 -6.00
CA GLN A 47 -9.48 7.45 -6.18
C GLN A 47 -10.16 7.20 -7.51
N LEU A 48 -11.49 7.31 -7.54
CA LEU A 48 -12.25 7.22 -8.78
C LEU A 48 -12.13 8.53 -9.57
N ASP A 49 -11.82 8.43 -10.85
CA ASP A 49 -11.88 9.57 -11.77
C ASP A 49 -13.31 9.86 -12.25
N GLY A 50 -13.47 10.86 -13.13
CA GLY A 50 -14.79 11.23 -13.66
C GLY A 50 -15.44 10.18 -14.57
N ASN A 51 -14.76 9.09 -14.88
CA ASN A 51 -15.23 7.95 -15.67
C ASN A 51 -15.33 6.66 -14.83
N ASP A 52 -15.34 6.77 -13.49
CA ASP A 52 -15.32 5.64 -12.55
C ASP A 52 -14.10 4.72 -12.71
N ALA A 53 -12.99 5.21 -13.28
CA ALA A 53 -11.73 4.47 -13.33
C ALA A 53 -10.90 4.72 -12.05
N GLU A 54 -10.36 3.65 -11.47
CA GLU A 54 -9.48 3.75 -10.30
C GLU A 54 -8.10 4.29 -10.68
N GLN A 55 -7.70 5.37 -10.00
CA GLN A 55 -6.38 5.96 -10.12
C GLN A 55 -5.64 5.83 -8.79
N THR A 56 -4.43 5.27 -8.82
CA THR A 56 -3.65 5.08 -7.60
C THR A 56 -3.08 6.39 -7.12
N VAL A 57 -3.30 6.72 -5.85
CA VAL A 57 -2.78 7.93 -5.19
C VAL A 57 -1.54 7.61 -4.38
N ALA A 58 -1.56 6.50 -3.63
CA ALA A 58 -0.45 6.12 -2.77
C ALA A 58 -0.44 4.62 -2.47
N PHE A 59 0.73 4.13 -2.07
CA PHE A 59 0.92 2.80 -1.50
C PHE A 59 1.48 2.96 -0.08
N ALA A 60 1.04 2.11 0.85
CA ALA A 60 1.63 1.99 2.17
C ALA A 60 1.98 0.53 2.45
N SER A 61 3.05 0.29 3.18
CA SER A 61 3.37 -1.04 3.68
C SER A 61 4.12 -0.95 5.00
N ARG A 62 3.83 -1.90 5.89
CA ARG A 62 4.45 -1.98 7.21
C ARG A 62 4.69 -3.44 7.58
N SER A 63 5.88 -3.74 8.10
CA SER A 63 6.12 -5.05 8.71
C SER A 63 5.41 -5.14 10.07
N LEU A 64 4.83 -6.29 10.37
CA LEU A 64 4.20 -6.56 11.67
C LEU A 64 5.29 -6.89 12.70
N SER A 65 5.16 -6.32 13.91
CA SER A 65 6.01 -6.67 15.05
C SER A 65 5.71 -8.09 15.56
N ASP A 66 6.62 -8.69 16.33
CA ASP A 66 6.45 -10.06 16.82
C ASP A 66 5.18 -10.28 17.68
N ALA A 67 4.67 -9.21 18.30
CA ALA A 67 3.38 -9.22 18.98
C ALA A 67 2.21 -9.24 17.98
N GLU A 68 2.29 -8.42 16.93
CA GLU A 68 1.24 -8.26 15.91
C GLU A 68 1.14 -9.44 14.94
N ARG A 69 2.23 -10.19 14.77
CA ARG A 69 2.21 -11.45 14.00
C ARG A 69 1.28 -12.50 14.58
N LYS A 70 0.98 -12.42 15.88
CA LYS A 70 0.07 -13.33 16.59
C LYS A 70 -1.40 -12.95 16.46
N TYR A 71 -1.72 -11.78 15.89
CA TYR A 71 -3.09 -11.39 15.63
C TYR A 71 -3.69 -12.24 14.49
N SER A 72 -5.00 -12.46 14.57
CA SER A 72 -5.73 -13.16 13.52
C SER A 72 -5.70 -12.35 12.22
N ILE A 73 -5.88 -12.98 11.06
CA ILE A 73 -5.83 -12.28 9.75
C ILE A 73 -6.81 -11.10 9.71
N VAL A 74 -8.00 -11.27 10.29
CA VAL A 74 -9.03 -10.21 10.40
C VAL A 74 -8.57 -9.01 11.24
N GLU A 75 -7.69 -9.22 12.21
CA GLU A 75 -7.12 -8.13 13.03
C GLU A 75 -5.85 -7.52 12.40
N LYS A 76 -5.30 -8.17 11.37
CA LYS A 76 -4.13 -7.69 10.61
C LYS A 76 -4.55 -6.86 9.39
N GLU A 77 -5.79 -7.05 8.90
CA GLU A 77 -6.40 -6.33 7.76
C GLU A 77 -6.81 -4.88 8.06
#